data_AF-A0A1H8GME6-F1
#
_entry.id   AF-A0A1H8GME6-F1
#
_cell.length_a   1.000
_cell.length_b   1.000
_cell.length_c   1.000
_cell.angle_alpha   90.00
_cell.angle_beta   90.00
_cell.angle_gamma   90.00
#
_symmetry.space_group_name_H-M   'P 1'
#
loop_
_entity.id
_entity.type
_entity.pdbx_description
1 polymer ?
#
loop_
_entity_poly.entity_id
_entity_poly.type
_entity_poly.pdbx_seq_one_letter_code
_entity_poly.pdbx_strand_id
1 'polypeptide(L)'
;MVNYKIYYGLGGGFGGAKYGSTEDFDSQDEAMDYAYERAVEEYEKCAGLYGLRTYKEVIEELKNLDEELDEDDVEQAYNQEMERWLSYKVEKI
;
A
#
# COMPACT_ATOMS: atom_id res chain seq x y z
N MET A 1 -18.66 -16.62 -2.40
CA MET A 1 -18.15 -16.55 -1.02
C MET A 1 -17.25 -17.74 -0.67
N VAL A 2 -15.97 -17.44 -0.45
CA VAL A 2 -14.89 -18.32 -0.02
C VAL A 2 -14.16 -17.62 1.13
N ASN A 3 -13.78 -18.36 2.17
CA ASN A 3 -13.05 -17.81 3.31
C ASN A 3 -11.57 -17.62 2.98
N TYR A 4 -11.04 -16.45 3.32
CA TYR A 4 -9.62 -16.13 3.21
C TYR A 4 -9.09 -15.56 4.52
N LYS A 5 -7.88 -15.96 4.89
CA LYS A 5 -7.07 -15.22 5.86
C LYS A 5 -6.41 -14.05 5.13
N ILE A 6 -6.55 -12.86 5.68
CA ILE A 6 -6.02 -11.63 5.14
C ILE A 6 -4.79 -11.22 5.93
N TYR A 7 -3.69 -11.00 5.21
CA TYR A 7 -2.45 -10.51 5.78
C TYR A 7 -2.07 -9.20 5.09
N TYR A 8 -1.74 -8.18 5.89
CA TYR A 8 -1.34 -6.86 5.39
C TYR A 8 -0.33 -6.21 6.34
N GLY A 9 0.35 -5.19 5.86
CA GLY A 9 1.37 -4.46 6.60
C GLY A 9 2.41 -3.88 5.65
N LEU A 10 3.56 -3.51 6.21
CA LEU A 10 4.65 -2.89 5.48
C LEU A 10 5.89 -3.78 5.53
N GLY A 11 6.57 -3.93 4.39
CA GLY A 11 7.85 -4.61 4.21
C GLY A 11 9.03 -3.80 4.72
N GLY A 12 10.23 -4.20 4.30
CA GLY A 12 11.48 -3.59 4.77
C GLY A 12 11.62 -3.72 6.30
N GLY A 13 11.82 -2.59 6.98
CA GLY A 13 12.02 -2.54 8.43
C GLY A 13 10.77 -2.77 9.29
N PHE A 14 9.58 -2.83 8.71
CA PHE A 14 8.30 -2.90 9.44
C PHE A 14 7.83 -4.35 9.74
N GLY A 15 8.54 -5.34 9.20
CA GLY A 15 8.34 -6.76 9.52
C GLY A 15 7.35 -7.49 8.61
N GLY A 16 6.92 -6.88 7.50
CA GLY A 16 6.10 -7.50 6.46
C GLY A 16 4.62 -7.66 6.83
N ALA A 17 3.90 -8.37 5.95
CA ALA A 17 2.49 -8.69 6.12
C ALA A 17 2.24 -9.51 7.41
N LYS A 18 1.31 -9.04 8.25
CA LYS A 18 0.86 -9.73 9.47
C LYS A 18 -0.59 -10.13 9.34
N TYR A 19 -0.99 -11.15 10.10
CA TYR A 19 -2.40 -11.57 10.12
C TYR A 19 -3.28 -10.43 10.63
N GLY A 20 -4.27 -10.05 9.82
CA GLY A 20 -5.25 -9.02 10.18
C GLY A 20 -6.60 -9.62 10.53
N SER A 21 -7.22 -10.32 9.56
CA SER A 21 -8.57 -10.87 9.70
C SER A 21 -8.77 -12.15 8.91
N THR A 22 -9.90 -12.82 9.14
CA THR A 22 -10.43 -13.90 8.29
C THR A 22 -11.82 -13.49 7.86
N GLU A 23 -12.06 -13.41 6.55
CA GLU A 23 -13.30 -12.88 5.97
C GLU A 23 -13.69 -13.65 4.69
N ASP A 24 -14.96 -13.53 4.31
CA ASP A 24 -15.53 -14.18 3.12
C ASP A 24 -15.56 -13.21 1.92
N PHE A 25 -15.06 -13.66 0.76
CA PHE A 25 -15.03 -12.89 -0.49
C PHE A 25 -15.58 -13.70 -1.67
N ASP A 26 -16.05 -13.05 -2.72
CA ASP A 26 -16.56 -13.76 -3.91
C ASP A 26 -15.44 -14.28 -4.81
N SER A 27 -14.26 -13.66 -4.75
CA SER A 27 -13.07 -14.11 -5.47
C SER A 27 -11.78 -13.91 -4.67
N GLN A 28 -10.69 -14.51 -5.15
CA GLN A 28 -9.35 -14.25 -4.59
C GLN A 28 -8.90 -12.81 -4.88
N ASP A 29 -9.30 -12.26 -6.02
CA ASP A 29 -8.95 -10.89 -6.42
C ASP A 29 -9.59 -9.88 -5.46
N GLU A 30 -10.87 -10.05 -5.10
CA GLU A 30 -11.53 -9.21 -4.08
C GLU A 30 -10.85 -9.29 -2.71
N ALA A 31 -10.45 -10.49 -2.29
CA ALA A 31 -9.70 -10.67 -1.05
C ALA A 31 -8.33 -9.97 -1.12
N MET A 32 -7.74 -9.92 -2.32
CA MET A 32 -6.46 -9.27 -2.56
C MET A 32 -6.56 -7.76 -2.57
N ASP A 33 -7.57 -7.20 -3.22
CA ASP A 33 -7.87 -5.77 -3.20
C ASP A 33 -8.09 -5.29 -1.77
N TYR A 34 -8.85 -6.05 -0.98
CA TYR A 34 -9.05 -5.77 0.44
C TYR A 34 -7.74 -5.80 1.25
N ALA A 35 -6.86 -6.77 1.00
CA ALA A 35 -5.56 -6.85 1.67
C ALA A 35 -4.64 -5.68 1.28
N TYR A 36 -4.69 -5.26 0.00
CA TYR A 36 -3.97 -4.10 -0.52
C TYR A 36 -4.45 -2.82 0.14
N GLU A 37 -5.76 -2.56 0.17
CA GLU A 37 -6.34 -1.37 0.83
C GLU A 37 -5.90 -1.27 2.29
N ARG A 38 -5.88 -2.39 3.02
CA ARG A 38 -5.42 -2.42 4.41
C ARG A 38 -3.93 -2.18 4.56
N ALA A 39 -3.11 -2.62 3.61
CA ALA A 39 -1.70 -2.28 3.61
C ALA A 39 -1.48 -0.78 3.32
N VAL A 40 -2.25 -0.19 2.41
CA VAL A 40 -2.24 1.26 2.13
C VAL A 40 -2.61 2.05 3.38
N GLU A 41 -3.67 1.65 4.10
CA GLU A 41 -4.02 2.29 5.37
C GLU A 41 -2.88 2.25 6.40
N GLU A 42 -2.10 1.16 6.46
CA GLU A 42 -0.92 1.08 7.34
C GLU A 42 0.22 2.00 6.86
N TYR A 43 0.42 2.14 5.55
CA TYR A 43 1.37 3.08 4.98
C TYR A 43 1.00 4.52 5.37
N GLU A 44 -0.24 4.93 5.12
CA GLU A 44 -0.74 6.27 5.40
C GLU A 44 -0.64 6.64 6.89
N LYS A 45 -0.87 5.69 7.80
CA LYS A 45 -0.69 5.90 9.25
C LYS A 45 0.76 6.21 9.63
N CYS A 46 1.72 5.73 8.85
CA CYS A 46 3.15 5.91 9.08
C CYS A 46 3.79 6.91 8.11
N ALA A 47 3.04 7.49 7.18
CA ALA A 47 3.55 8.42 6.19
C ALA A 47 4.15 9.67 6.86
N GLY A 48 5.31 10.11 6.39
CA GLY A 48 6.11 11.17 7.00
C GLY A 48 6.93 10.71 8.22
N LEU A 49 6.88 9.42 8.58
CA LEU A 49 7.67 8.83 9.65
C LEU A 49 8.52 7.67 9.11
N TYR A 50 9.63 7.38 9.81
CA TYR A 50 10.46 6.20 9.56
C TYR A 50 10.97 6.03 8.11
N GLY A 51 11.07 7.14 7.36
CA GLY A 51 11.51 7.14 5.96
C GLY A 51 10.39 6.91 4.94
N LEU A 52 9.13 6.74 5.36
CA LEU A 52 7.98 6.73 4.47
C LEU A 52 7.62 8.15 4.07
N ARG A 53 7.33 8.34 2.78
CA ARG A 53 7.02 9.65 2.20
C ARG A 53 5.52 9.84 2.14
N THR A 54 5.07 11.02 2.54
CA THR A 54 3.70 11.47 2.29
C THR A 54 3.51 11.81 0.81
N TYR A 55 2.26 11.80 0.34
CA TYR A 55 1.91 12.25 -1.01
C TYR A 55 2.48 13.65 -1.31
N LYS A 56 2.41 14.56 -0.34
CA LYS A 56 2.93 15.92 -0.46
C LYS A 56 4.46 15.96 -0.64
N GLU A 57 5.20 15.15 0.11
CA GLU A 57 6.66 15.07 -0.04
C GLU A 57 7.06 14.52 -1.40
N VAL A 58 6.33 13.52 -1.92
CA VAL A 58 6.56 12.98 -3.27
C VAL A 58 6.31 14.06 -4.34
N ILE A 59 5.21 14.82 -4.22
CA ILE A 59 4.94 15.96 -5.12
C ILE A 59 6.05 17.00 -5.08
N GLU A 60 6.45 17.41 -3.87
CA GLU A 60 7.46 18.46 -3.72
C GLU A 60 8.81 18.02 -4.29
N GLU A 61 9.23 16.77 -4.08
CA GLU A 61 10.44 16.22 -4.70
C GLU A 61 10.33 16.20 -6.24
N LEU A 62 9.20 15.72 -6.77
CA LEU A 62 8.99 15.61 -8.20
C LEU A 62 8.95 16.97 -8.91
N LYS A 63 8.22 17.94 -8.37
CA LYS A 63 8.16 19.30 -8.92
C LYS A 63 9.49 20.04 -8.87
N ASN A 64 10.37 19.67 -7.93
CA ASN A 64 11.74 20.20 -7.91
C ASN A 64 12.64 19.59 -9.01
N LEU A 65 12.27 18.43 -9.56
CA LEU A 65 12.99 17.75 -10.63
C LEU A 65 12.44 18.12 -12.01
N ASP A 66 11.12 18.23 -12.13
CA ASP A 66 10.42 18.54 -13.36
C ASP A 66 9.13 19.32 -13.06
N GLU A 67 9.10 20.58 -13.50
CA GLU A 67 7.96 21.49 -13.31
C GLU A 67 6.78 21.17 -14.26
N GLU A 68 6.97 20.31 -15.26
CA GLU A 68 5.93 19.94 -16.24
C GLU A 68 5.10 18.71 -15.83
N LEU A 69 5.40 18.07 -14.70
CA LEU A 69 4.67 16.90 -14.23
C LEU A 69 3.20 17.22 -13.91
N ASP A 70 2.31 16.38 -14.43
CA ASP A 70 0.88 16.48 -14.15
C ASP A 70 0.47 15.68 -12.90
N GLU A 71 -0.83 15.69 -12.60
CA GLU A 71 -1.37 14.96 -11.45
C GLU A 71 -1.27 13.44 -11.62
N ASP A 72 -1.35 12.92 -12.84
CA ASP A 72 -1.29 11.48 -13.13
C ASP A 72 0.14 10.96 -12.94
N ASP A 73 1.15 11.72 -13.35
CA ASP A 73 2.56 11.41 -13.12
C ASP A 73 2.88 11.31 -11.62
N VAL A 74 2.36 12.26 -10.84
CA VAL A 74 2.50 12.29 -9.38
C VAL A 74 1.82 11.08 -8.76
N GLU A 75 0.58 10.80 -9.14
CA GLU A 75 -0.18 9.66 -8.61
C GLU A 75 0.55 8.35 -8.89
N GLN A 76 1.05 8.17 -10.11
CA GLN A 76 1.84 7.01 -10.48
C GLN A 76 3.10 6.87 -9.63
N ALA A 77 3.85 7.96 -9.42
CA ALA A 77 5.05 7.94 -8.60
C ALA A 77 4.76 7.64 -7.13
N TYR A 78 3.65 8.17 -6.59
CA TYR A 78 3.23 7.88 -5.23
C TYR A 78 2.83 6.41 -5.07
N ASN A 79 2.06 5.87 -6.02
CA ASN A 79 1.70 4.46 -6.04
C ASN A 79 2.95 3.57 -6.10
N GLN A 80 3.92 3.90 -6.96
CA GLN A 80 5.21 3.18 -7.01
C GLN A 80 6.00 3.27 -5.71
N GLU A 81 5.97 4.42 -5.02
CA GLU A 81 6.62 4.57 -3.73
C GLU A 81 5.94 3.67 -2.69
N MET A 82 4.61 3.69 -2.60
CA MET A 82 3.87 2.80 -1.70
C MET A 82 4.16 1.33 -2.01
N GLU A 83 4.08 0.89 -3.27
CA GLU A 83 4.31 -0.49 -3.69
C GLU A 83 5.64 -1.07 -3.21
N ARG A 84 6.68 -0.24 -3.04
CA ARG A 84 7.98 -0.69 -2.48
C ARG A 84 7.88 -1.12 -1.01
N TRP A 85 6.93 -0.55 -0.29
CA TRP A 85 6.71 -0.79 1.13
C TRP A 85 5.53 -1.71 1.40
N LEU A 86 4.50 -1.75 0.57
CA LEU A 86 3.32 -2.57 0.84
C LEU A 86 3.69 -4.06 0.88
N SER A 87 3.18 -4.75 1.90
CA SER A 87 3.32 -6.19 2.04
C SER A 87 1.98 -6.78 2.43
N TYR A 88 1.37 -7.52 1.50
CA TYR A 88 0.07 -8.14 1.69
C TYR A 88 0.01 -9.51 1.01
N LYS A 89 -0.85 -10.38 1.52
CA LYS A 89 -1.14 -11.69 0.94
C LYS A 89 -2.47 -12.22 1.47
N VAL A 90 -3.04 -13.19 0.76
CA VAL A 90 -4.22 -13.93 1.19
C VAL A 90 -3.97 -15.42 1.15
N GLU A 91 -4.60 -16.15 2.07
CA GLU A 91 -4.55 -17.59 2.14
C GLU A 91 -5.98 -18.12 2.17
N LYS A 92 -6.37 -18.88 1.14
CA LYS A 92 -7.67 -19.55 1.07
C LYS A 92 -7.76 -20.64 2.15
N ILE A 93 -8.91 -20.72 2.80
CA ILE A 93 -9.24 -21.74 3.81
C ILE A 93 -10.14 -22.82 3.20
#